data_AF-A0A6J8BC21-F1
#
_entry.id   AF-A0A6J8BC21-F1
#
_cell.length_a   1.000
_cell.length_b   1.000
_cell.length_c   1.000
_cell.angle_alpha   90.00
_cell.angle_beta   90.00
_cell.angle_gamma   90.00
#
_symmetry.space_group_name_H-M   'P 1'
#
loop_
_entity.id
_entity.type
_entity.pdbx_description
1 polymer ?
#
loop_
_entity_poly.entity_id
_entity_poly.type
_entity_poly.pdbx_seq_one_letter_code
_entity_poly.pdbx_strand_id
1 'polypeptide(L)'
;MEQVNLFTVRYVKVFLTKSYYKRHRATCTVVESTTATVKGLDPVHILSPKFTSSFNFDILAKFHNSEVGNLCRTDNLITSFGLQMYRNVEAKKSKKEEKRKSVMSDMRRLAHLLLEFKEQCETNGNAVAKLLSAVNMFDRGNFHSLELSILALTITEETGHTKAGLKIGYGYLIKRVIKFITGEFLIQKKDAEVDEIKHSSDLLEFCWPGIFGDAEYKITA
;
A
#
# COMPACT_ATOMS: atom_id res chain seq x y z
N MET A 1 27.98 13.64 -34.34
CA MET A 1 27.27 13.84 -33.05
C MET A 1 26.15 12.83 -32.99
N GLU A 2 26.28 11.93 -32.01
CA GLU A 2 25.33 10.95 -31.47
C GLU A 2 24.44 10.12 -32.41
N GLN A 3 24.84 8.86 -32.58
CA GLN A 3 23.92 7.72 -32.67
C GLN A 3 23.69 7.17 -31.26
N VAL A 4 22.44 6.84 -30.89
CA VAL A 4 22.14 5.68 -30.02
C VAL A 4 20.79 5.06 -30.42
N ASN A 5 20.86 3.78 -30.82
CA ASN A 5 19.76 2.83 -31.02
C ASN A 5 18.96 2.60 -29.71
N LEU A 6 17.66 2.31 -29.80
CA LEU A 6 17.00 1.43 -28.81
C LEU A 6 15.86 0.61 -29.44
N PHE A 7 16.04 -0.70 -29.30
CA PHE A 7 15.20 -1.81 -29.71
C PHE A 7 13.83 -1.85 -28.99
N THR A 8 12.79 -2.12 -29.78
CA THR A 8 11.57 -2.94 -29.51
C THR A 8 11.09 -3.22 -28.08
N VAL A 9 9.80 -2.92 -27.81
CA VAL A 9 8.80 -3.91 -27.33
C VAL A 9 7.41 -3.56 -27.92
N ARG A 10 6.78 -4.54 -28.55
CA ARG A 10 5.41 -4.54 -29.11
C ARG A 10 4.37 -4.05 -28.09
N TYR A 11 3.68 -2.95 -28.38
CA TYR A 11 2.39 -2.64 -27.77
C TYR A 11 1.25 -2.87 -28.78
N VAL A 12 0.22 -3.53 -28.28
CA VAL A 12 -1.00 -3.95 -28.95
C VAL A 12 -1.66 -2.76 -29.67
N LYS A 13 -1.89 -2.88 -30.98
CA LYS A 13 -2.71 -1.95 -31.77
C LYS A 13 -4.17 -2.08 -31.33
N VAL A 14 -4.60 -1.29 -30.36
CA VAL A 14 -6.04 -1.03 -30.14
C VAL A 14 -6.45 0.11 -31.07
N PHE A 15 -7.29 -0.21 -32.05
CA PHE A 15 -7.91 0.77 -32.95
C PHE A 15 -8.82 1.70 -32.13
N LEU A 16 -8.38 2.93 -31.87
CA LEU A 16 -9.22 3.97 -31.27
C LEU A 16 -9.75 4.88 -32.38
N THR A 17 -11.04 4.74 -32.69
CA THR A 17 -11.76 5.55 -33.66
C THR A 17 -11.97 7.00 -33.18
N LYS A 18 -11.97 7.96 -34.12
CA LYS A 18 -12.07 9.42 -33.87
C LYS A 18 -13.25 9.86 -32.98
N SER A 19 -14.31 9.05 -32.87
CA SER A 19 -15.47 9.33 -32.02
C SER A 19 -15.15 9.27 -30.51
N TYR A 20 -14.20 8.44 -30.09
CA TYR A 20 -13.77 8.34 -28.69
C TYR A 20 -12.99 9.58 -28.25
N TYR A 21 -12.22 10.19 -29.15
CA TYR A 21 -11.46 11.41 -28.88
C TYR A 21 -12.35 12.62 -28.56
N LYS A 22 -13.50 12.75 -29.25
CA LYS A 22 -14.46 13.82 -28.97
C LYS A 22 -15.08 13.68 -27.58
N ARG A 23 -15.39 12.45 -27.15
CA ARG A 23 -15.97 12.19 -25.83
C ARG A 23 -14.97 12.50 -24.72
N HIS A 24 -13.72 12.07 -24.86
CA HIS A 24 -12.68 12.39 -23.87
C HIS A 24 -12.40 13.90 -23.77
N ARG A 25 -12.38 14.62 -24.90
CA ARG A 25 -12.14 16.07 -24.91
C ARG A 25 -13.24 16.83 -24.18
N ALA A 26 -14.51 16.44 -24.35
CA ALA A 26 -15.64 17.07 -23.68
C ALA A 26 -15.65 16.79 -22.16
N THR A 27 -15.21 15.62 -21.72
CA THR A 27 -15.10 15.28 -20.30
C THR A 27 -13.91 15.96 -19.62
N CYS A 28 -12.78 16.15 -20.31
CA CYS A 28 -11.62 16.86 -19.76
C CYS A 28 -11.84 18.37 -19.58
N THR A 29 -12.61 19.02 -20.47
CA THR A 29 -12.88 20.47 -20.35
C THR A 29 -13.76 20.84 -19.15
N VAL A 30 -14.46 19.87 -18.53
CA VAL A 30 -15.24 20.13 -17.30
C VAL A 30 -14.33 20.13 -16.07
N VAL A 31 -13.19 19.43 -16.12
CA VAL A 31 -12.25 19.30 -14.99
C VAL A 31 -11.34 20.52 -14.84
N GLU A 32 -11.06 21.26 -15.93
CA GLU A 32 -10.25 22.49 -15.89
C GLU A 32 -10.92 23.65 -15.11
N SER A 33 -12.22 23.58 -14.84
CA SER A 33 -12.99 24.62 -14.14
C SER A 33 -13.25 24.36 -12.65
N THR A 34 -12.75 23.25 -12.10
CA THR A 34 -12.80 22.98 -10.66
C THR A 34 -11.45 23.28 -10.03
N THR A 35 -11.32 24.45 -9.41
CA THR A 35 -10.21 24.82 -8.51
C THR A 35 -10.27 24.08 -7.17
N ALA A 36 -10.63 22.80 -7.18
CA ALA A 36 -10.43 21.93 -6.03
C ALA A 36 -9.04 21.32 -6.18
N THR A 37 -8.05 22.00 -5.62
CA THR A 37 -6.74 21.39 -5.36
C THR A 37 -6.97 20.23 -4.40
N VAL A 38 -7.03 19.02 -4.96
CA VAL A 38 -6.86 17.80 -4.18
C VAL A 38 -5.45 17.91 -3.58
N LYS A 39 -5.35 18.14 -2.26
CA LYS A 39 -4.13 17.88 -1.50
C LYS A 39 -3.93 16.37 -1.45
N GLY A 40 -3.74 15.74 -2.60
CA GLY A 40 -3.20 14.41 -2.68
C GLY A 40 -1.71 14.59 -2.58
N LEU A 41 -1.06 13.89 -1.66
CA LEU A 41 0.34 13.55 -1.84
C LEU A 41 0.47 13.04 -3.28
N ASP A 42 1.27 13.74 -4.09
CA ASP A 42 1.63 13.27 -5.43
C ASP A 42 1.99 11.78 -5.34
N PRO A 43 1.78 10.97 -6.39
CA PRO A 43 2.30 9.60 -6.43
C PRO A 43 3.82 9.68 -6.46
N VAL A 44 4.40 9.95 -5.31
CA VAL A 44 5.79 10.28 -5.21
C VAL A 44 6.54 8.97 -5.48
N HIS A 45 7.47 9.01 -6.43
CA HIS A 45 8.49 7.99 -6.68
C HIS A 45 9.48 7.88 -5.48
N ILE A 46 8.99 7.86 -4.23
CA ILE A 46 9.77 7.95 -2.97
C ILE A 46 10.70 6.76 -2.80
N LEU A 47 10.35 5.65 -3.44
CA LEU A 47 10.89 4.35 -3.13
C LEU A 47 11.12 3.65 -4.47
N SER A 48 12.20 3.98 -5.17
CA SER A 48 12.72 3.08 -6.21
C SER A 48 13.70 2.11 -5.54
N PRO A 49 13.24 0.95 -5.06
CA PRO A 49 14.13 0.02 -4.39
C PRO A 49 15.25 -0.44 -5.33
N LYS A 50 16.50 -0.14 -4.98
CA LYS A 50 17.66 -0.84 -5.57
C LYS A 50 17.71 -2.24 -4.95
N PHE A 51 17.20 -3.22 -5.67
CA PHE A 51 17.12 -4.59 -5.19
C PHE A 51 18.50 -5.25 -5.14
N THR A 52 18.77 -5.96 -4.04
CA THR A 52 19.83 -6.97 -4.04
C THR A 52 19.36 -8.20 -4.80
N SER A 53 20.28 -8.91 -5.45
CA SER A 53 19.99 -10.20 -6.10
C SER A 53 19.40 -11.21 -5.11
N SER A 54 19.84 -11.16 -3.85
CA SER A 54 19.32 -12.01 -2.76
C SER A 54 17.84 -11.77 -2.48
N PHE A 55 17.40 -10.52 -2.32
CA PHE A 55 15.99 -10.20 -2.02
C PHE A 55 15.05 -10.61 -3.16
N ASN A 56 15.48 -10.40 -4.42
CA ASN A 56 14.68 -10.80 -5.56
C ASN A 56 14.46 -12.33 -5.57
N PHE A 57 15.55 -13.10 -5.53
CA PHE A 57 15.47 -14.57 -5.53
C PHE A 57 14.73 -15.11 -4.30
N ASP A 58 14.98 -14.53 -3.12
CA ASP A 58 14.47 -15.07 -1.88
C ASP A 58 13.03 -14.66 -1.54
N ILE A 59 12.54 -13.55 -2.08
CA ILE A 59 11.23 -13.00 -1.71
C ILE A 59 10.39 -12.76 -2.96
N LEU A 60 10.82 -11.86 -3.85
CA LEU A 60 9.98 -11.39 -4.96
C LEU A 60 9.65 -12.48 -5.99
N ALA A 61 10.63 -13.33 -6.32
CA ALA A 61 10.45 -14.45 -7.25
C ALA A 61 9.52 -15.53 -6.70
N LYS A 62 9.30 -15.59 -5.38
CA LYS A 62 8.50 -16.63 -4.72
C LYS A 62 7.01 -16.28 -4.58
N PHE A 63 6.60 -15.06 -4.89
CA PHE A 63 5.18 -14.74 -4.92
C PHE A 63 4.49 -15.44 -6.10
N HIS A 64 3.21 -15.77 -5.95
CA HIS A 64 2.43 -16.29 -7.07
C HIS A 64 2.15 -15.17 -8.09
N ASN A 65 1.81 -15.53 -9.32
CA ASN A 65 1.29 -14.59 -10.33
C ASN A 65 -0.20 -14.31 -10.06
N SER A 66 -0.48 -13.68 -8.93
CA SER A 66 -1.80 -13.17 -8.55
C SER A 66 -1.73 -11.66 -8.40
N GLU A 67 -2.89 -10.99 -8.29
CA GLU A 67 -2.96 -9.55 -8.06
C GLU A 67 -2.18 -9.14 -6.81
N VAL A 68 -2.38 -9.83 -5.69
CA VAL A 68 -1.63 -9.65 -4.43
C VAL A 68 -0.12 -9.84 -4.66
N GLY A 69 0.26 -10.90 -5.38
CA GLY A 69 1.67 -11.18 -5.67
C GLY A 69 2.31 -10.13 -6.58
N ASN A 70 1.54 -9.53 -7.48
CA ASN A 70 1.99 -8.43 -8.34
C ASN A 70 2.16 -7.15 -7.52
N LEU A 71 1.20 -6.80 -6.66
CA LEU A 71 1.33 -5.67 -5.73
C LEU A 71 2.58 -5.78 -4.85
N CYS A 72 2.88 -6.98 -4.33
CA CYS A 72 4.10 -7.23 -3.58
C CYS A 72 5.40 -6.97 -4.36
N ARG A 73 5.35 -6.91 -5.70
CA ARG A 73 6.50 -6.63 -6.58
C ARG A 73 6.53 -5.21 -7.11
N THR A 74 5.36 -4.60 -7.32
CA THR A 74 5.22 -3.35 -8.06
C THR A 74 4.85 -2.16 -7.18
N ASP A 75 4.18 -2.37 -6.04
CA ASP A 75 3.91 -1.28 -5.10
C ASP A 75 5.19 -0.92 -4.35
N ASN A 76 5.61 0.33 -4.50
CA ASN A 76 6.88 0.81 -3.99
C ASN A 76 6.99 0.74 -2.45
N LEU A 77 5.90 1.03 -1.73
CA LEU A 77 5.89 0.96 -0.27
C LEU A 77 5.95 -0.50 0.19
N ILE A 78 5.08 -1.37 -0.34
CA ILE A 78 5.04 -2.79 0.05
C ILE A 78 6.40 -3.44 -0.18
N THR A 79 6.97 -3.16 -1.35
CA THR A 79 8.24 -3.73 -1.77
C THR A 79 9.40 -3.24 -0.92
N SER A 80 9.47 -1.93 -0.63
CA SER A 80 10.56 -1.36 0.18
C SER A 80 10.46 -1.75 1.65
N PHE A 81 9.24 -1.82 2.18
CA PHE A 81 8.98 -2.36 3.51
C PHE A 81 9.45 -3.81 3.62
N GLY A 82 9.12 -4.63 2.61
CA GLY A 82 9.59 -6.01 2.51
C GLY A 82 11.12 -6.14 2.49
N LEU A 83 11.80 -5.28 1.72
CA LEU A 83 13.26 -5.24 1.66
C LEU A 83 13.87 -4.88 3.03
N GLN A 84 13.31 -3.89 3.72
CA GLN A 84 13.80 -3.48 5.04
C GLN A 84 13.61 -4.60 6.07
N MET A 85 12.47 -5.28 6.07
CA MET A 85 12.23 -6.42 6.94
C MET A 85 13.17 -7.59 6.62
N TYR A 86 13.43 -7.84 5.34
CA TYR A 86 14.38 -8.86 4.91
C TYR A 86 15.82 -8.57 5.38
N ARG A 87 16.29 -7.31 5.28
CA ARG A 87 17.62 -6.90 5.79
C ARG A 87 17.77 -7.14 7.30
N ASN A 88 16.74 -6.81 8.08
CA ASN A 88 16.72 -7.03 9.53
C ASN A 88 16.79 -8.52 9.90
N VAL A 89 16.28 -9.37 9.02
CA VAL A 89 16.28 -10.83 9.16
C VAL A 89 17.61 -11.43 8.72
N GLU A 90 18.17 -11.01 7.58
CA GLU A 90 19.44 -11.51 7.07
C GLU A 90 20.60 -11.24 8.03
N ALA A 91 20.57 -10.12 8.75
CA ALA A 91 21.54 -9.81 9.80
C ALA A 91 21.56 -10.86 10.94
N LYS A 92 20.50 -11.67 11.09
CA LYS A 92 20.32 -12.64 12.17
C LYS A 92 20.35 -14.07 11.61
N LYS A 93 21.50 -14.76 11.70
CA LYS A 93 21.76 -16.09 11.09
C LYS A 93 20.75 -17.21 11.46
N SER A 94 20.05 -17.13 12.58
CA SER A 94 19.09 -18.17 13.01
C SER A 94 17.75 -18.10 12.26
N LYS A 95 17.12 -19.26 11.98
CA LYS A 95 15.73 -19.36 11.45
C LYS A 95 15.47 -18.58 10.14
N LYS A 96 16.42 -18.58 9.20
CA LYS A 96 16.34 -17.79 7.95
C LYS A 96 15.05 -18.08 7.16
N GLU A 97 14.64 -19.34 7.03
CA GLU A 97 13.45 -19.71 6.27
C GLU A 97 12.13 -19.25 6.92
N GLU A 98 11.98 -19.47 8.22
CA GLU A 98 10.80 -19.04 9.00
C GLU A 98 10.65 -17.51 8.93
N LYS A 99 11.75 -16.79 9.09
CA LYS A 99 11.75 -15.32 8.99
C LYS A 99 11.44 -14.82 7.59
N ARG A 100 11.90 -15.50 6.52
CA ARG A 100 11.48 -15.20 5.13
C ARG A 100 9.98 -15.38 4.92
N LYS A 101 9.42 -16.48 5.43
CA LYS A 101 7.97 -16.72 5.38
C LYS A 101 7.20 -15.61 6.10
N SER A 102 7.73 -15.12 7.24
CA SER A 102 7.17 -13.96 7.94
C SER A 102 7.21 -12.68 7.11
N VAL A 103 8.34 -12.34 6.47
CA VAL A 103 8.43 -11.17 5.56
C VAL A 103 7.40 -11.26 4.43
N MET A 104 7.34 -12.40 3.74
CA MET A 104 6.37 -12.62 2.66
C MET A 104 4.92 -12.58 3.15
N SER A 105 4.67 -12.99 4.40
CA SER A 105 3.34 -12.92 5.01
C SER A 105 2.93 -11.47 5.31
N ASP A 106 3.84 -10.67 5.85
CA ASP A 106 3.59 -9.25 6.12
C ASP A 106 3.34 -8.47 4.82
N MET A 107 4.15 -8.70 3.78
CA MET A 107 3.94 -8.09 2.46
C MET A 107 2.58 -8.44 1.86
N ARG A 108 2.18 -9.72 1.95
CA ARG A 108 0.86 -10.17 1.45
C ARG A 108 -0.29 -9.53 2.22
N ARG A 109 -0.20 -9.46 3.55
CA ARG A 109 -1.21 -8.77 4.37
C ARG A 109 -1.34 -7.31 3.96
N LEU A 110 -0.23 -6.62 3.77
CA LEU A 110 -0.25 -5.22 3.33
C LEU A 110 -0.85 -5.06 1.92
N ALA A 111 -0.57 -5.99 1.00
CA ALA A 111 -1.17 -6.01 -0.33
C ALA A 111 -2.69 -6.28 -0.30
N HIS A 112 -3.15 -7.21 0.53
CA HIS A 112 -4.59 -7.43 0.74
C HIS A 112 -5.28 -6.20 1.33
N LEU A 113 -4.65 -5.56 2.32
CA LEU A 113 -5.15 -4.32 2.90
C LEU A 113 -5.26 -3.21 1.86
N LEU A 114 -4.28 -3.08 0.96
CA LEU A 114 -4.34 -2.11 -0.14
C LEU A 114 -5.51 -2.41 -1.10
N LEU A 115 -5.73 -3.66 -1.47
CA LEU A 115 -6.84 -4.01 -2.37
C LEU A 115 -8.18 -3.63 -1.75
N GLU A 116 -8.42 -4.05 -0.51
CA GLU A 116 -9.62 -3.69 0.23
C GLU A 116 -9.78 -2.16 0.37
N PHE A 117 -8.69 -1.47 0.70
CA PHE A 117 -8.67 -0.01 0.78
C PHE A 117 -9.10 0.68 -0.50
N LYS A 118 -8.69 0.16 -1.66
CA LYS A 118 -9.15 0.67 -2.95
C LYS A 118 -10.65 0.46 -3.13
N GLU A 119 -11.16 -0.70 -2.74
CA GLU A 119 -12.60 -1.01 -2.83
C GLU A 119 -13.43 -0.09 -1.91
N GLN A 120 -12.97 0.15 -0.68
CA GLN A 120 -13.60 1.09 0.25
C GLN A 120 -13.56 2.54 -0.27
N CYS A 121 -12.43 2.96 -0.86
CA CYS A 121 -12.32 4.27 -1.49
C CYS A 121 -13.26 4.42 -2.70
N GLU A 122 -13.36 3.40 -3.55
CA GLU A 122 -14.24 3.38 -4.72
C GLU A 122 -15.72 3.45 -4.30
N THR A 123 -16.09 2.68 -3.27
CA THR A 123 -17.44 2.68 -2.68
C THR A 123 -17.82 4.05 -2.10
N ASN A 124 -16.85 4.76 -1.52
CA ASN A 124 -17.02 6.12 -0.98
C ASN A 124 -16.94 7.23 -2.07
N GLY A 125 -16.97 6.86 -3.35
CA GLY A 125 -17.04 7.82 -4.47
C GLY A 125 -15.70 8.41 -4.91
N ASN A 126 -14.57 7.84 -4.47
CA ASN A 126 -13.26 8.29 -4.93
C ASN A 126 -12.95 7.73 -6.33
N ALA A 127 -13.14 8.55 -7.36
CA ALA A 127 -12.95 8.18 -8.76
C ALA A 127 -11.51 7.73 -9.12
N VAL A 128 -10.51 8.06 -8.30
CA VAL A 128 -9.11 7.67 -8.51
C VAL A 128 -8.64 6.55 -7.58
N ALA A 129 -9.57 5.86 -6.88
CA ALA A 129 -9.26 4.80 -5.93
C ALA A 129 -8.30 3.73 -6.48
N LYS A 130 -8.49 3.29 -7.74
CA LYS A 130 -7.65 2.26 -8.38
C LYS A 130 -6.19 2.67 -8.54
N LEU A 131 -5.92 3.97 -8.63
CA LEU A 131 -4.57 4.54 -8.80
C LEU A 131 -3.84 4.73 -7.46
N LEU A 132 -4.52 4.56 -6.33
CA LEU A 132 -3.90 4.69 -5.02
C LEU A 132 -2.82 3.62 -4.83
N SER A 133 -1.75 3.99 -4.15
CA SER A 133 -0.67 3.11 -3.73
C SER A 133 -0.75 2.86 -2.22
N ALA A 134 0.03 1.91 -1.70
CA ALA A 134 -0.04 1.59 -0.28
C ALA A 134 0.31 2.77 0.63
N VAL A 135 1.13 3.75 0.19
CA VAL A 135 1.45 4.93 1.02
C VAL A 135 0.22 5.80 1.28
N ASN A 136 -0.73 5.83 0.34
CA ASN A 136 -1.94 6.63 0.46
C ASN A 136 -2.86 6.13 1.58
N MET A 137 -2.75 4.86 2.00
CA MET A 137 -3.50 4.32 3.14
C MET A 137 -3.17 5.04 4.45
N PHE A 138 -1.97 5.62 4.55
CA PHE A 138 -1.45 6.24 5.76
C PHE A 138 -1.60 7.76 5.77
N ASP A 139 -2.38 8.31 4.84
CA ASP A 139 -2.84 9.70 4.89
C ASP A 139 -4.02 9.80 5.87
N ARG A 140 -3.98 10.79 6.77
CA ARG A 140 -5.06 11.08 7.72
C ARG A 140 -6.41 11.25 7.03
N GLY A 141 -6.44 11.86 5.83
CA GLY A 141 -7.68 12.02 5.05
C GLY A 141 -8.33 10.69 4.63
N ASN A 142 -7.52 9.62 4.56
CA ASN A 142 -7.94 8.29 4.15
C ASN A 142 -8.19 7.34 5.34
N PHE A 143 -8.01 7.80 6.58
CA PHE A 143 -8.05 6.96 7.77
C PHE A 143 -9.37 6.19 7.90
N HIS A 144 -10.51 6.82 7.61
CA HIS A 144 -11.80 6.15 7.68
C HIS A 144 -11.90 4.98 6.69
N SER A 145 -11.40 5.16 5.45
CA SER A 145 -11.37 4.08 4.47
C SER A 145 -10.41 2.96 4.90
N LEU A 146 -9.28 3.30 5.53
CA LEU A 146 -8.37 2.31 6.12
C LEU A 146 -9.05 1.51 7.25
N GLU A 147 -9.77 2.16 8.15
CA GLU A 147 -10.54 1.53 9.22
C GLU A 147 -11.56 0.53 8.66
N LEU A 148 -12.40 0.97 7.71
CA LEU A 148 -13.38 0.11 7.06
C LEU A 148 -12.73 -1.11 6.40
N SER A 149 -11.54 -0.92 5.80
CA SER A 149 -10.81 -2.01 5.17
C SER A 149 -10.34 -3.07 6.16
N ILE A 150 -9.88 -2.63 7.34
CA ILE A 150 -9.49 -3.56 8.41
C ILE A 150 -10.72 -4.34 8.88
N LEU A 151 -11.87 -3.68 9.04
CA LEU A 151 -13.11 -4.32 9.44
C LEU A 151 -13.56 -5.36 8.41
N ALA A 152 -13.62 -4.99 7.13
CA ALA A 152 -13.99 -5.89 6.03
C ALA A 152 -13.11 -7.15 5.98
N LEU A 153 -11.79 -7.01 6.15
CA LEU A 153 -10.87 -8.15 6.13
C LEU A 153 -10.93 -9.04 7.38
N THR A 154 -11.46 -8.53 8.49
CA THR A 154 -11.36 -9.17 9.81
C THR A 154 -12.69 -9.62 10.39
N ILE A 155 -13.81 -9.16 9.83
CA ILE A 155 -15.14 -9.64 10.17
C ILE A 155 -15.54 -10.69 9.14
N THR A 156 -16.13 -11.79 9.60
CA THR A 156 -16.68 -12.81 8.71
C THR A 156 -18.08 -12.40 8.29
N GLU A 157 -18.32 -12.23 6.98
CA GLU A 157 -19.63 -11.80 6.45
C GLU A 157 -20.78 -12.69 6.92
N GLU A 158 -20.56 -14.01 6.99
CA GLU A 158 -21.59 -15.01 7.30
C GLU A 158 -22.05 -14.98 8.77
N THR A 159 -21.13 -14.71 9.71
CA THR A 159 -21.39 -14.86 11.15
C THR A 159 -21.26 -13.56 11.94
N GLY A 160 -20.76 -12.49 11.31
CA GLY A 160 -20.34 -11.28 11.99
C GLY A 160 -19.16 -11.49 12.96
N HIS A 161 -18.56 -12.69 12.98
CA HIS A 161 -17.53 -13.01 13.95
C HIS A 161 -16.18 -12.36 13.60
N THR A 162 -15.63 -11.60 14.55
CA THR A 162 -14.30 -11.00 14.47
C THR A 162 -13.18 -12.04 14.51
N LYS A 163 -12.35 -12.09 13.47
CA LYS A 163 -11.07 -12.81 13.44
C LYS A 163 -10.03 -12.04 14.27
N ALA A 164 -10.14 -12.13 15.60
CA ALA A 164 -9.39 -11.31 16.55
C ALA A 164 -7.86 -11.29 16.29
N GLY A 165 -7.25 -12.48 16.12
CA GLY A 165 -5.81 -12.58 15.83
C GLY A 165 -5.40 -11.92 14.51
N LEU A 166 -6.27 -11.93 13.49
CA LEU A 166 -6.00 -11.25 12.23
C LEU A 166 -6.13 -9.73 12.39
N LYS A 167 -7.16 -9.27 13.11
CA LYS A 167 -7.41 -7.84 13.38
C LYS A 167 -6.23 -7.20 14.11
N ILE A 168 -5.79 -7.82 15.21
CA ILE A 168 -4.59 -7.39 15.93
C ILE A 168 -3.33 -7.50 15.07
N GLY A 169 -3.24 -8.56 14.25
CA GLY A 169 -2.17 -8.71 13.27
C GLY A 169 -2.07 -7.54 12.30
N TYR A 170 -3.20 -7.01 11.81
CA TYR A 170 -3.23 -5.80 10.98
C TYR A 170 -2.84 -4.56 11.77
N GLY A 171 -3.36 -4.34 12.98
CA GLY A 171 -3.01 -3.18 13.82
C GLY A 171 -1.50 -3.05 14.05
N TYR A 172 -0.84 -4.15 14.46
CA TYR A 172 0.61 -4.14 14.64
C TYR A 172 1.40 -4.08 13.33
N LEU A 173 0.87 -4.60 12.22
CA LEU A 173 1.48 -4.42 10.91
C LEU A 173 1.46 -2.95 10.49
N ILE A 174 0.32 -2.27 10.61
CA ILE A 174 0.13 -0.84 10.31
C ILE A 174 1.10 0.00 11.14
N LYS A 175 1.17 -0.21 12.46
CA LYS A 175 2.14 0.48 13.33
C LYS A 175 3.60 0.31 12.86
N ARG A 176 3.98 -0.89 12.41
CA ARG A 176 5.33 -1.14 11.87
C ARG A 176 5.56 -0.43 10.54
N VAL A 177 4.57 -0.40 9.66
CA VAL A 177 4.65 0.27 8.35
C VAL A 177 4.72 1.79 8.53
N ILE A 178 3.94 2.39 9.44
CA ILE A 178 4.02 3.81 9.78
C ILE A 178 5.45 4.17 10.22
N LYS A 179 6.03 3.42 11.17
CA LYS A 179 7.42 3.63 11.62
C LYS A 179 8.43 3.54 10.47
N PHE A 180 8.20 2.63 9.53
CA PHE A 180 9.04 2.50 8.34
C PHE A 180 8.93 3.74 7.44
N ILE A 181 7.71 4.19 7.11
CA ILE A 181 7.48 5.39 6.29
C ILE A 181 8.12 6.62 6.95
N THR A 182 7.92 6.80 8.26
CA THR A 182 8.55 7.90 9.02
C THR A 182 10.08 7.86 8.87
N GLY A 183 10.69 6.68 9.01
CA GLY A 183 12.13 6.52 8.83
C GLY A 183 12.62 6.89 7.42
N GLU A 184 11.90 6.45 6.38
CA GLU A 184 12.24 6.78 4.99
C GLU A 184 12.13 8.29 4.72
N PHE A 185 11.10 8.96 5.22
CA PHE A 185 10.96 10.42 5.06
C PHE A 185 12.03 11.20 5.83
N LEU A 186 12.41 10.75 7.03
CA LEU A 186 13.52 11.34 7.79
C LEU A 186 14.85 11.23 7.03
N ILE A 187 15.14 10.07 6.42
CA ILE A 187 16.34 9.88 5.59
C ILE A 187 16.35 10.84 4.40
N GLN A 188 15.18 11.09 3.82
CA GLN A 188 14.99 11.99 2.67
C GLN A 188 14.88 13.47 3.05
N LYS A 189 14.95 13.83 4.34
CA LYS A 189 14.76 15.20 4.86
C LYS A 189 13.41 15.82 4.47
N LYS A 190 12.35 15.00 4.51
CA LYS A 190 10.96 15.35 4.20
C LYS A 190 10.17 15.59 5.48
N ASP A 191 10.50 16.69 6.18
CA ASP A 191 9.99 16.93 7.53
C ASP A 191 8.47 17.17 7.56
N ALA A 192 7.92 17.82 6.54
CA ALA A 192 6.47 18.04 6.44
C ALA A 192 5.70 16.71 6.32
N GLU A 193 6.19 15.79 5.50
CA GLU A 193 5.59 14.47 5.33
C GLU A 193 5.78 13.59 6.58
N VAL A 194 6.89 13.75 7.31
CA VAL A 194 7.07 13.13 8.63
C VAL A 194 5.96 13.56 9.59
N ASP A 195 5.66 14.86 9.64
CA ASP A 195 4.65 15.39 10.56
C ASP A 195 3.23 14.93 10.19
N GLU A 196 2.88 14.86 8.90
CA GLU A 196 1.60 14.28 8.47
C GLU A 196 1.47 12.78 8.81
N ILE A 197 2.54 12.00 8.68
CA ILE A 197 2.53 10.59 9.08
C ILE A 197 2.44 10.44 10.60
N LYS A 198 3.08 11.32 11.39
CA LYS A 198 2.94 11.33 12.85
C LYS A 198 1.50 11.63 13.25
N HIS A 199 0.86 12.62 12.65
CA HIS A 199 -0.56 12.88 12.90
C HIS A 199 -1.45 11.67 12.60
N SER A 200 -1.13 10.93 11.54
CA SER A 200 -1.84 9.69 11.20
C SER A 200 -1.57 8.57 12.21
N SER A 201 -0.34 8.50 12.75
CA SER A 201 0.01 7.61 13.86
C SER A 201 -0.75 7.96 15.13
N ASP A 202 -0.83 9.24 15.50
CA ASP A 202 -1.54 9.70 16.69
C ASP A 202 -3.04 9.42 16.59
N LEU A 203 -3.62 9.62 15.40
CA LEU A 203 -5.00 9.25 15.12
C LEU A 203 -5.23 7.74 15.27
N LEU A 204 -4.32 6.90 14.76
CA LEU A 204 -4.39 5.45 14.94
C LEU A 204 -4.37 5.06 16.42
N GLU A 205 -3.51 5.67 17.23
CA GLU A 205 -3.45 5.40 18.68
C GLU A 205 -4.72 5.87 19.39
N PHE A 206 -5.25 7.04 19.02
CA PHE A 206 -6.52 7.54 19.56
C PHE A 206 -7.69 6.60 19.25
N CYS A 207 -7.78 6.13 18.00
CA CYS A 207 -8.83 5.20 17.56
C CYS A 207 -8.58 3.74 17.96
N TRP A 208 -7.39 3.41 18.49
CA TRP A 208 -6.98 2.04 18.77
C TRP A 208 -7.99 1.25 19.62
N PRO A 209 -8.52 1.78 20.75
CA PRO A 209 -9.47 1.02 21.56
C PRO A 209 -10.77 0.70 20.82
N GLY A 210 -11.24 1.61 19.95
CA GLY A 210 -12.46 1.42 19.16
C GLY A 210 -12.28 0.40 18.04
N ILE A 211 -11.12 0.43 17.37
CA ILE A 211 -10.84 -0.46 16.24
C ILE A 211 -10.39 -1.84 16.73
N PHE A 212 -9.57 -1.93 17.77
CA PHE A 212 -8.86 -3.16 18.14
C PHE A 212 -9.21 -3.69 19.53
N GLY A 213 -9.88 -2.93 20.40
CA GLY A 213 -10.10 -3.31 21.79
C GLY A 213 -10.89 -4.61 21.96
N ASP A 214 -11.88 -4.87 21.09
CA ASP A 214 -12.63 -6.14 21.07
C ASP A 214 -11.73 -7.34 20.79
N ALA A 215 -10.79 -7.17 19.86
CA ALA A 215 -9.86 -8.21 19.46
C ALA A 215 -8.73 -8.39 20.47
N GLU A 216 -8.26 -7.32 21.14
CA GLU A 216 -7.28 -7.42 22.24
C GLU A 216 -7.88 -8.23 23.39
N TYR A 217 -9.09 -7.87 23.84
CA TYR A 217 -9.77 -8.57 24.91
C TYR A 217 -9.89 -10.07 24.63
N LYS A 218 -10.30 -10.46 23.42
CA LYS A 218 -10.45 -11.87 23.00
C LYS A 218 -9.14 -12.66 22.93
N ILE A 219 -7.99 -11.99 22.79
CA ILE A 219 -6.68 -12.66 22.73
C ILE A 219 -6.06 -12.77 24.13
N THR A 220 -6.36 -11.82 25.02
CA THR A 220 -5.81 -11.77 26.38
C THR A 220 -6.66 -12.47 27.43
N ALA A 221 -7.96 -12.66 27.17
CA ALA A 221 -8.88 -13.43 28.01
C ALA A 221 -8.75 -14.93 27.75
#